data_AF-A0A972C5G5-F1
#
_entry.id   AF-A0A972C5G5-F1
#
_cell.length_a   1.000
_cell.length_b   1.000
_cell.length_c   1.000
_cell.angle_alpha   90.00
_cell.angle_beta   90.00
_cell.angle_gamma   90.00
#
_symmetry.space_group_name_H-M   'P 1'
#
loop_
_entity.id
_entity.type
_entity.pdbx_description
1 polymer ?
#
loop_
_entity_poly.entity_id
_entity_poly.type
_entity_poly.pdbx_seq_one_letter_code
_entity_poly.pdbx_strand_id
1 'polypeptide(L)'
;MITSSVRPFLLLFALLGLGTSATSALAQSDEPLLISTEERCAFNRVDDDSLALALANCREMAEAEDMQAQFEMGELYYHGERTEQDLPTALQWYERASIQGHPDAQYRLGLMHVTGEGVERNLPQAYIMLKMAAVNGNEAAMDASDRLTEEMSEEEVAAATQVLGTLFRNYLRHIREEQLRRLQPVVEEEQEVQEVAE
;
A
#
# COMPACT_ATOMS: atom_id res chain seq x y z
N MET A 1 49.59 8.72 40.17
CA MET A 1 49.04 8.61 41.53
C MET A 1 47.56 8.27 41.41
N ILE A 2 47.10 7.25 42.15
CA ILE A 2 45.75 6.72 42.46
C ILE A 2 45.98 5.20 42.64
N THR A 3 46.56 4.78 43.78
CA THR A 3 45.91 4.31 45.03
C THR A 3 45.22 2.95 44.92
N SER A 4 45.90 1.99 45.55
CA SER A 4 45.48 0.71 46.15
C SER A 4 44.17 0.76 46.95
N SER A 5 43.47 -0.39 47.04
CA SER A 5 42.96 -1.04 48.28
C SER A 5 41.78 -1.98 47.92
N VAL A 6 41.88 -3.34 47.91
CA VAL A 6 41.80 -4.27 49.07
C VAL A 6 40.35 -4.24 49.64
N ARG A 7 39.50 -5.30 49.69
CA ARG A 7 39.67 -6.73 50.09
C ARG A 7 38.31 -7.52 50.01
N PRO A 8 38.14 -8.78 50.51
CA PRO A 8 37.54 -9.90 49.78
C PRO A 8 36.36 -10.57 50.55
N PHE A 9 36.21 -11.91 50.45
CA PHE A 9 35.29 -12.84 51.14
C PHE A 9 33.88 -12.95 50.49
N LEU A 10 33.26 -14.12 50.29
CA LEU A 10 33.57 -15.53 50.49
C LEU A 10 32.30 -16.28 50.01
N LEU A 11 32.42 -17.41 49.30
CA LEU A 11 31.82 -18.71 49.63
C LEU A 11 31.42 -19.57 48.43
N LEU A 12 31.91 -20.78 48.58
CA LEU A 12 31.74 -22.03 47.88
C LEU A 12 30.30 -22.55 47.99
N PHE A 13 29.70 -22.99 46.89
CA PHE A 13 28.80 -24.15 46.90
C PHE A 13 28.97 -24.93 45.59
N ALA A 14 29.58 -26.11 45.72
CA ALA A 14 29.56 -27.14 44.71
C ALA A 14 28.35 -28.05 44.96
N LEU A 15 27.54 -28.31 43.95
CA LEU A 15 26.72 -29.52 43.84
C LEU A 15 26.59 -29.90 42.37
N LEU A 16 27.19 -31.04 42.03
CA LEU A 16 26.99 -31.76 40.77
C LEU A 16 25.60 -32.40 40.77
N GLY A 17 24.86 -32.18 39.68
CA GLY A 17 23.66 -32.93 39.34
C GLY A 17 23.50 -32.90 37.82
N LEU A 18 23.98 -33.94 37.14
CA LEU A 18 23.67 -34.21 35.74
C LEU A 18 22.18 -34.54 35.65
N GLY A 19 21.45 -33.69 34.94
CA GLY A 19 20.04 -33.89 34.57
C GLY A 19 19.83 -33.35 33.16
N THR A 20 19.94 -34.24 32.19
CA THR A 20 19.64 -34.00 30.79
C THR A 20 18.18 -33.59 30.62
N SER A 21 17.96 -32.38 30.11
CA SER A 21 16.98 -32.10 29.06
C SER A 21 17.12 -30.65 28.66
N ALA A 22 17.76 -30.41 27.52
CA ALA A 22 17.59 -29.19 26.77
C ALA A 22 16.13 -29.15 26.30
N THR A 23 15.22 -28.66 27.14
CA THR A 23 14.00 -28.06 26.64
C THR A 23 14.39 -26.67 26.19
N SER A 24 14.78 -26.58 24.92
CA SER A 24 14.61 -25.36 24.15
C SER A 24 13.15 -24.94 24.31
N ALA A 25 12.91 -23.98 25.21
CA ALA A 25 11.75 -23.12 25.06
C ALA A 25 12.01 -22.36 23.76
N LEU A 26 11.55 -22.94 22.65
CA LEU A 26 11.29 -22.18 21.44
C LEU A 26 10.33 -21.10 21.89
N ALA A 27 10.88 -19.91 22.12
CA ALA A 27 10.11 -18.71 21.94
C ALA A 27 9.53 -18.83 20.53
N GLN A 28 8.25 -19.19 20.44
CA GLN A 28 7.44 -18.79 19.31
C GLN A 28 7.50 -17.28 19.35
N SER A 29 8.47 -16.73 18.61
CA SER A 29 8.44 -15.36 18.20
C SER A 29 7.20 -15.25 17.33
N ASP A 30 6.09 -14.81 17.92
CA ASP A 30 4.94 -14.27 17.22
C ASP A 30 5.31 -12.93 16.53
N GLU A 31 6.54 -12.80 16.02
CA GLU A 31 6.84 -11.82 15.01
C GLU A 31 6.31 -12.41 13.70
N PRO A 32 5.23 -11.84 13.14
CA PRO A 32 4.75 -12.31 11.85
C PRO A 32 5.92 -12.19 10.88
N LEU A 33 6.26 -13.31 10.23
CA LEU A 33 7.18 -13.32 9.10
C LEU A 33 6.75 -12.17 8.18
N LEU A 34 7.59 -11.13 8.12
CA LEU A 34 7.42 -9.96 7.25
C LEU A 34 7.72 -10.41 5.81
N ILE A 35 6.92 -11.34 5.33
CA ILE A 35 6.82 -11.70 3.92
C ILE A 35 6.13 -10.52 3.26
N SER A 36 6.80 -9.91 2.29
CA SER A 36 6.30 -8.70 1.62
C SER A 36 4.94 -8.97 0.97
N THR A 37 4.15 -7.92 0.73
CA THR A 37 2.87 -8.06 -0.01
C THR A 37 3.08 -8.71 -1.37
N GLU A 38 4.19 -8.37 -2.05
CA GLU A 38 4.64 -9.01 -3.28
C GLU A 38 4.81 -10.53 -3.12
N GLU A 39 5.41 -10.99 -2.03
CA GLU A 39 5.56 -12.43 -1.77
C GLU A 39 4.25 -13.11 -1.37
N ARG A 40 3.33 -12.39 -0.71
CA ARG A 40 2.00 -12.91 -0.33
C ARG A 40 1.03 -13.03 -1.53
N CYS A 41 1.18 -12.16 -2.52
CA CYS A 41 0.36 -12.14 -3.74
C CYS A 41 1.08 -12.73 -4.98
N ALA A 42 2.27 -13.33 -4.83
CA ALA A 42 3.03 -13.92 -5.94
C ALA A 42 2.43 -15.24 -6.46
N PHE A 43 1.26 -15.21 -7.10
CA PHE A 43 0.54 -16.40 -7.60
C PHE A 43 1.37 -17.29 -8.53
N ASN A 44 2.34 -16.70 -9.23
CA ASN A 44 3.25 -17.40 -10.15
C ASN A 44 4.28 -18.30 -9.46
N ARG A 45 4.48 -18.15 -8.14
CA ARG A 45 5.47 -18.92 -7.37
C ARG A 45 4.82 -19.98 -6.46
N VAL A 46 3.50 -20.08 -6.49
CA VAL A 46 2.71 -20.95 -5.61
C VAL A 46 2.24 -22.18 -6.38
N ASP A 47 2.39 -23.36 -5.77
CA ASP A 47 1.83 -24.60 -6.30
C ASP A 47 0.29 -24.62 -6.23
N ASP A 48 -0.34 -25.52 -6.97
CA ASP A 48 -1.81 -25.56 -7.06
C ASP A 48 -2.48 -25.85 -5.71
N ASP A 49 -1.82 -26.60 -4.83
CA ASP A 49 -2.33 -26.93 -3.49
C ASP A 49 -2.35 -25.69 -2.57
N SER A 50 -1.38 -24.79 -2.75
CA SER A 50 -1.23 -23.57 -1.94
C SER A 50 -1.90 -22.34 -2.57
N LEU A 51 -2.33 -22.42 -3.83
CA LEU A 51 -2.91 -21.31 -4.60
C LEU A 51 -4.16 -20.72 -3.92
N ALA A 52 -5.05 -21.57 -3.41
CA ALA A 52 -6.27 -21.12 -2.75
C ALA A 52 -5.97 -20.26 -1.51
N LEU A 53 -4.94 -20.62 -0.74
CA LEU A 53 -4.50 -19.85 0.42
C LEU A 53 -3.86 -18.52 0.00
N ALA A 54 -3.03 -18.52 -1.05
CA ALA A 54 -2.43 -17.29 -1.58
C ALA A 54 -3.51 -16.30 -2.05
N LEU A 55 -4.53 -16.78 -2.77
CA LEU A 55 -5.67 -15.97 -3.22
C LEU A 55 -6.46 -15.39 -2.04
N ALA A 56 -6.73 -16.21 -1.01
CA ALA A 56 -7.43 -15.75 0.19
C ALA A 56 -6.65 -14.65 0.93
N ASN A 57 -5.35 -14.87 1.14
CA ASN A 57 -4.49 -13.89 1.82
C ASN A 57 -4.38 -12.59 1.02
N CYS A 58 -4.18 -12.67 -0.30
CA CYS A 58 -4.08 -11.48 -1.14
C CYS A 58 -5.39 -10.69 -1.13
N ARG A 59 -6.54 -11.38 -1.19
CA ARG A 59 -7.85 -10.74 -1.07
C ARG A 59 -8.03 -10.04 0.28
N GLU A 60 -7.67 -10.68 1.39
CA GLU A 60 -7.73 -10.07 2.72
C GLU A 60 -6.93 -8.76 2.79
N MET A 61 -5.71 -8.75 2.25
CA MET A 61 -4.86 -7.56 2.19
C MET A 61 -5.47 -6.47 1.29
N ALA A 62 -5.99 -6.84 0.13
CA ALA A 62 -6.63 -5.91 -0.81
C ALA A 62 -7.89 -5.28 -0.21
N GLU A 63 -8.65 -6.06 0.57
CA GLU A 63 -9.79 -5.60 1.37
C GLU A 63 -9.36 -4.68 2.52
N ALA A 64 -8.21 -4.93 3.14
CA ALA A 64 -7.56 -4.07 4.13
C ALA A 64 -6.86 -2.83 3.53
N GLU A 65 -7.29 -2.41 2.34
CA GLU A 65 -6.82 -1.23 1.62
C GLU A 65 -5.35 -1.26 1.17
N ASP A 66 -4.69 -2.42 1.17
CA ASP A 66 -3.33 -2.51 0.64
C ASP A 66 -3.32 -2.30 -0.89
N MET A 67 -2.69 -1.20 -1.34
CA MET A 67 -2.71 -0.81 -2.76
C MET A 67 -1.98 -1.82 -3.67
N GLN A 68 -0.93 -2.48 -3.18
CA GLN A 68 -0.21 -3.49 -3.97
C GLN A 68 -1.10 -4.71 -4.15
N ALA A 69 -1.71 -5.22 -3.08
CA ALA A 69 -2.62 -6.34 -3.15
C ALA A 69 -3.84 -6.05 -4.04
N GLN A 70 -4.37 -4.81 -4.01
CA GLN A 70 -5.42 -4.39 -4.94
C GLN A 70 -4.94 -4.44 -6.40
N PHE A 71 -3.72 -3.99 -6.69
CA PHE A 71 -3.16 -4.10 -8.03
C PHE A 71 -3.00 -5.56 -8.48
N GLU A 72 -2.46 -6.43 -7.61
CA GLU A 72 -2.29 -7.86 -7.90
C GLU A 72 -3.62 -8.58 -8.12
N MET A 73 -4.66 -8.23 -7.35
CA MET A 73 -6.02 -8.72 -7.60
C MET A 73 -6.55 -8.26 -8.97
N GLY A 74 -6.20 -7.04 -9.39
CA GLY A 74 -6.48 -6.54 -10.74
C GLY A 74 -5.81 -7.38 -11.82
N GLU A 75 -4.50 -7.62 -11.73
CA GLU A 75 -3.75 -8.45 -12.70
C GLU A 75 -4.30 -9.88 -12.77
N LEU A 76 -4.66 -10.47 -11.62
CA LEU A 76 -5.24 -11.80 -11.54
C LEU A 76 -6.52 -11.93 -12.40
N TYR A 77 -7.47 -11.02 -12.23
CA TYR A 77 -8.72 -11.03 -13.02
C TYR A 77 -8.50 -10.57 -14.46
N TYR A 78 -7.51 -9.71 -14.71
CA TYR A 78 -7.21 -9.24 -16.06
C TYR A 78 -6.64 -10.35 -16.94
N HIS A 79 -5.70 -11.17 -16.43
CA HIS A 79 -5.09 -12.24 -17.23
C HIS A 79 -5.89 -13.55 -17.20
N GLY A 80 -6.67 -13.80 -16.14
CA GLY A 80 -7.35 -15.10 -15.96
C GLY A 80 -6.37 -16.27 -15.78
N GLU A 81 -5.11 -15.99 -15.44
CA GLU A 81 -4.15 -17.01 -15.07
C GLU A 81 -4.40 -17.32 -13.60
N ARG A 82 -4.94 -18.51 -13.28
CA ARG A 82 -5.39 -18.97 -11.93
C ARG A 82 -6.83 -18.62 -11.51
N THR A 83 -7.57 -17.84 -12.29
CA THR A 83 -9.02 -17.57 -12.13
C THR A 83 -9.68 -17.44 -13.51
N GLU A 84 -11.01 -17.38 -13.61
CA GLU A 84 -11.65 -16.93 -14.84
C GLU A 84 -11.36 -15.43 -15.06
N GLN A 85 -11.06 -15.06 -16.30
CA GLN A 85 -10.85 -13.65 -16.69
C GLN A 85 -12.15 -12.86 -16.46
N ASP A 86 -12.02 -11.71 -15.79
CA ASP A 86 -13.13 -10.81 -15.49
C ASP A 86 -12.64 -9.35 -15.51
N LEU A 87 -12.70 -8.74 -16.69
CA LEU A 87 -12.22 -7.36 -16.89
C LEU A 87 -12.99 -6.32 -16.06
N PRO A 88 -14.33 -6.39 -15.91
CA PRO A 88 -15.05 -5.53 -14.97
C PRO A 88 -14.55 -5.62 -13.53
N THR A 89 -14.24 -6.82 -13.03
CA THR A 89 -13.68 -6.99 -11.69
C THR A 89 -12.25 -6.47 -11.61
N ALA A 90 -11.41 -6.71 -12.64
CA ALA A 90 -10.07 -6.15 -12.73
C ALA A 90 -10.08 -4.61 -12.69
N LEU A 91 -10.98 -3.98 -13.45
CA LEU A 91 -11.17 -2.53 -13.49
C LEU A 91 -11.43 -1.97 -12.09
N GLN A 92 -12.35 -2.58 -11.32
CA GLN A 92 -12.66 -2.14 -9.95
C GLN A 92 -11.45 -2.21 -9.02
N TRP A 93 -10.64 -3.27 -9.12
CA TRP A 93 -9.44 -3.41 -8.32
C TRP A 93 -8.36 -2.39 -8.70
N TYR A 94 -8.14 -2.18 -9.99
CA TYR A 94 -7.23 -1.14 -10.46
C TYR A 94 -7.70 0.26 -10.07
N GLU A 95 -9.00 0.57 -10.13
CA GLU A 95 -9.55 1.85 -9.67
C GLU A 95 -9.24 2.11 -8.19
N ARG A 96 -9.40 1.10 -7.34
CA ARG A 96 -9.08 1.20 -5.90
C ARG A 96 -7.59 1.48 -5.68
N ALA A 97 -6.70 0.72 -6.33
CA ALA A 97 -5.25 0.93 -6.22
C ALA A 97 -4.82 2.29 -6.80
N SER A 98 -5.44 2.71 -7.91
CA SER A 98 -5.18 3.97 -8.60
C SER A 98 -5.51 5.19 -7.74
N ILE A 99 -6.64 5.16 -7.01
CA ILE A 99 -7.03 6.23 -6.07
C ILE A 99 -5.98 6.43 -4.98
N GLN A 100 -5.30 5.36 -4.56
CA GLN A 100 -4.21 5.41 -3.58
C GLN A 100 -2.86 5.85 -4.16
N GLY A 101 -2.78 6.04 -5.49
CA GLY A 101 -1.56 6.48 -6.15
C GLY A 101 -0.69 5.34 -6.69
N HIS A 102 -1.19 4.10 -6.78
CA HIS A 102 -0.40 3.00 -7.33
C HIS A 102 -0.07 3.25 -8.81
N PRO A 103 1.21 3.39 -9.19
CA PRO A 103 1.60 3.83 -10.53
C PRO A 103 1.21 2.83 -11.62
N ASP A 104 1.39 1.53 -11.39
CA ASP A 104 1.05 0.52 -12.41
C ASP A 104 -0.46 0.30 -12.58
N ALA A 105 -1.26 0.43 -11.51
CA ALA A 105 -2.71 0.42 -11.61
C ALA A 105 -3.23 1.61 -12.44
N GLN A 106 -2.69 2.82 -12.20
CA GLN A 106 -2.99 4.00 -13.01
C GLN A 106 -2.60 3.77 -14.48
N TYR A 107 -1.43 3.18 -14.73
CA TYR A 107 -1.00 2.85 -16.08
C TYR A 107 -1.94 1.85 -16.76
N ARG A 108 -2.34 0.77 -16.07
CA ARG A 108 -3.31 -0.23 -16.56
C ARG A 108 -4.66 0.39 -16.89
N LEU A 109 -5.23 1.20 -16.00
CA LEU A 109 -6.48 1.93 -16.28
C LEU A 109 -6.35 2.84 -17.50
N GLY A 110 -5.20 3.53 -17.61
CA GLY A 110 -4.87 4.33 -18.78
C GLY A 110 -4.99 3.51 -20.06
N LEU A 111 -4.30 2.37 -20.13
CA LEU A 111 -4.34 1.49 -21.28
C LEU A 111 -5.74 0.92 -21.57
N MET A 112 -6.48 0.48 -20.54
CA MET A 112 -7.84 -0.03 -20.71
C MET A 112 -8.77 1.02 -21.35
N HIS A 113 -8.65 2.29 -20.95
CA HIS A 113 -9.41 3.38 -21.57
C HIS A 113 -8.90 3.76 -22.96
N VAL A 114 -7.61 3.54 -23.29
CA VAL A 114 -7.12 3.68 -24.67
C VAL A 114 -7.73 2.60 -25.56
N THR A 115 -7.68 1.34 -25.14
CA THR A 115 -8.09 0.19 -25.95
C THR A 115 -9.61 -0.03 -25.95
N GLY A 116 -10.31 0.43 -24.91
CA GLY A 116 -11.70 0.07 -24.65
C GLY A 116 -11.85 -1.37 -24.13
N GLU A 117 -10.81 -1.92 -23.52
CA GLU A 117 -10.82 -3.29 -22.98
C GLU A 117 -11.51 -3.32 -21.62
N GLY A 118 -12.64 -4.01 -21.52
CA GLY A 118 -13.40 -4.12 -20.28
C GLY A 118 -14.11 -2.83 -19.82
N VAL A 119 -13.89 -1.72 -20.52
CA VAL A 119 -14.46 -0.40 -20.23
C VAL A 119 -14.68 0.37 -21.54
N GLU A 120 -15.56 1.37 -21.54
CA GLU A 120 -15.71 2.25 -22.70
C GLU A 120 -14.41 3.03 -22.98
N ARG A 121 -14.01 3.07 -24.25
CA ARG A 121 -12.84 3.82 -24.70
C ARG A 121 -13.04 5.31 -24.38
N ASN A 122 -12.08 5.90 -23.66
CA ASN A 122 -12.13 7.29 -23.22
C ASN A 122 -10.71 7.87 -23.16
N LEU A 123 -10.29 8.54 -24.23
CA LEU A 123 -8.93 9.09 -24.33
C LEU A 123 -8.63 10.19 -23.30
N PRO A 124 -9.54 11.14 -23.01
CA PRO A 124 -9.33 12.09 -21.92
C PRO A 124 -9.05 11.42 -20.56
N GLN A 125 -9.85 10.40 -20.20
CA GLN A 125 -9.64 9.65 -18.96
C GLN A 125 -8.32 8.88 -18.98
N ALA A 126 -8.00 8.23 -20.10
CA ALA A 126 -6.72 7.54 -20.28
C ALA A 126 -5.53 8.49 -20.09
N TYR A 127 -5.58 9.67 -20.70
CA TYR A 127 -4.53 10.69 -20.58
C TYR A 127 -4.32 11.11 -19.12
N ILE A 128 -5.40 11.35 -18.37
CA ILE A 128 -5.32 11.69 -16.93
C ILE A 128 -4.64 10.56 -16.16
N MET A 129 -5.09 9.30 -16.34
CA MET A 129 -4.52 8.15 -15.64
C MET A 129 -3.03 7.96 -15.96
N LEU A 130 -2.62 8.07 -17.24
CA LEU A 130 -1.22 7.93 -17.65
C LEU A 130 -0.35 9.07 -17.11
N LYS A 131 -0.82 10.32 -17.12
CA LYS A 131 -0.07 11.43 -16.51
C LYS A 131 0.08 11.26 -14.99
N MET A 132 -0.94 10.77 -14.29
CA MET A 132 -0.83 10.45 -12.86
C MET A 132 0.15 9.30 -12.62
N ALA A 133 0.10 8.24 -13.42
CA ALA A 133 1.04 7.11 -13.34
C ALA A 133 2.49 7.57 -13.46
N ALA A 134 2.77 8.46 -14.43
CA ALA A 134 4.10 9.04 -14.62
C ALA A 134 4.57 9.83 -13.40
N VAL A 135 3.70 10.66 -12.81
CA VAL A 135 4.00 11.41 -11.59
C VAL A 135 4.28 10.48 -10.41
N ASN A 136 3.58 9.34 -10.34
CA ASN A 136 3.73 8.35 -9.26
C ASN A 136 4.82 7.30 -9.52
N GLY A 137 5.58 7.41 -10.62
CA GLY A 137 6.79 6.62 -10.85
C GLY A 137 6.70 5.54 -11.92
N ASN A 138 5.61 5.44 -12.70
CA ASN A 138 5.61 4.58 -13.89
C ASN A 138 6.34 5.27 -15.06
N GLU A 139 7.54 4.82 -15.37
CA GLU A 139 8.41 5.44 -16.38
C GLU A 139 7.82 5.38 -17.80
N ALA A 140 7.12 4.29 -18.13
CA ALA A 140 6.52 4.09 -19.46
C ALA A 140 5.29 5.00 -19.71
N ALA A 141 4.68 5.50 -18.63
CA ALA A 141 3.43 6.25 -18.72
C ALA A 141 3.59 7.64 -19.35
N MET A 142 4.75 8.28 -19.21
CA MET A 142 4.99 9.58 -19.84
C MET A 142 4.93 9.46 -21.37
N ASP A 143 5.70 8.54 -21.95
CA ASP A 143 5.71 8.28 -23.39
C ASP A 143 4.35 7.82 -23.92
N ALA A 144 3.59 7.06 -23.12
CA ALA A 144 2.24 6.65 -23.48
C ALA A 144 1.27 7.84 -23.51
N SER A 145 1.33 8.72 -22.51
CA SER A 145 0.49 9.92 -22.45
C SER A 145 0.79 10.92 -23.57
N ASP A 146 2.06 11.07 -23.95
CA ASP A 146 2.46 11.99 -25.02
C ASP A 146 1.99 11.49 -26.38
N ARG A 147 2.15 10.19 -26.67
CA ARG A 147 1.59 9.57 -27.89
C ARG A 147 0.08 9.75 -27.98
N LEU A 148 -0.62 9.67 -26.85
CA LEU A 148 -2.08 9.81 -26.84
C LEU A 148 -2.55 11.20 -27.31
N THR A 149 -1.72 12.23 -27.11
CA THR A 149 -2.06 13.59 -27.59
C THR A 149 -2.12 13.70 -29.12
N GLU A 150 -1.54 12.75 -29.85
CA GLU A 150 -1.64 12.68 -31.32
C GLU A 150 -3.03 12.20 -31.79
N GLU A 151 -3.76 11.46 -30.94
CA GLU A 151 -5.10 10.94 -31.21
C GLU A 151 -6.23 11.83 -30.64
N MET A 152 -5.90 12.76 -29.74
CA MET A 152 -6.86 13.61 -29.05
C MET A 152 -7.01 14.98 -29.73
N SER A 153 -8.19 15.58 -29.63
CA SER A 153 -8.37 16.99 -30.00
C SER A 153 -7.71 17.93 -28.98
N GLU A 154 -7.35 19.13 -29.42
CA GLU A 154 -6.80 20.17 -28.54
C GLU A 154 -7.74 20.49 -27.37
N GLU A 155 -9.05 20.44 -27.59
CA GLU A 155 -10.09 20.66 -26.57
C GLU A 155 -10.07 19.57 -25.50
N GLU A 156 -9.98 18.29 -25.90
CA GLU A 156 -9.87 17.16 -24.99
C GLU A 156 -8.61 17.22 -24.14
N VAL A 157 -7.46 17.55 -24.75
CA VAL A 157 -6.19 17.71 -24.03
C VAL A 157 -6.27 18.86 -23.03
N ALA A 158 -6.87 19.99 -23.43
CA ALA A 158 -7.07 21.14 -22.54
C ALA A 158 -7.98 20.80 -21.36
N ALA A 159 -9.10 20.13 -21.61
CA ALA A 159 -10.03 19.71 -20.57
C ALA A 159 -9.37 18.74 -19.57
N ALA A 160 -8.67 17.71 -20.07
CA ALA A 160 -7.96 16.75 -19.23
C ALA A 160 -6.85 17.41 -18.39
N THR A 161 -6.09 18.32 -18.99
CA THR A 161 -5.05 19.10 -18.29
C THR A 161 -5.65 20.01 -17.21
N GLN A 162 -6.82 20.60 -17.46
CA GLN A 162 -7.54 21.39 -16.47
C GLN A 162 -8.00 20.53 -15.27
N VAL A 163 -8.45 19.30 -15.52
CA VAL A 163 -8.78 18.33 -14.46
C VAL A 163 -7.54 17.99 -13.64
N LEU A 164 -6.42 17.63 -14.28
CA LEU A 164 -5.15 17.35 -13.60
C LEU A 164 -4.70 18.52 -12.72
N GLY A 165 -4.76 19.75 -13.23
CA GLY A 165 -4.44 20.94 -12.44
C GLY A 165 -5.36 21.14 -11.23
N THR A 166 -6.63 20.75 -11.34
CA THR A 166 -7.59 20.80 -10.23
C THR A 166 -7.28 19.73 -9.17
N LEU A 167 -7.00 18.50 -9.60
CA LEU A 167 -6.59 17.41 -8.71
C LEU A 167 -5.32 17.79 -7.94
N PHE A 168 -4.30 18.30 -8.62
CA PHE A 168 -3.04 18.73 -7.99
C PHE A 168 -3.25 19.84 -6.96
N ARG A 169 -4.07 20.86 -7.28
CA ARG A 169 -4.42 21.93 -6.31
C ARG A 169 -5.16 21.39 -5.10
N ASN A 170 -6.08 20.43 -5.29
CA ASN A 170 -6.81 19.81 -4.20
C ASN A 170 -5.88 18.97 -3.31
N TYR A 171 -4.95 18.22 -3.90
CA TYR A 171 -3.92 17.47 -3.18
C TYR A 171 -3.05 18.38 -2.31
N LEU A 172 -2.49 19.46 -2.89
CA LEU A 172 -1.69 20.43 -2.14
C LEU A 172 -2.49 21.12 -1.03
N ARG A 173 -3.79 21.38 -1.25
CA ARG A 173 -4.67 21.91 -0.21
C ARG A 173 -4.80 20.94 0.95
N HIS A 174 -5.03 19.65 0.66
CA HIS A 174 -5.18 18.63 1.69
C HIS A 174 -3.93 18.50 2.57
N ILE A 175 -2.73 18.45 1.96
CA ILE A 175 -1.46 18.43 2.71
C ILE A 175 -1.36 19.64 3.63
N ARG A 176 -1.66 20.83 3.11
CA ARG A 176 -1.60 22.07 3.91
C ARG A 176 -2.58 22.01 5.09
N GLU A 177 -3.81 21.58 4.85
CA GLU A 177 -4.83 21.47 5.90
C GLU A 177 -4.45 20.45 6.98
N GLU A 178 -3.88 19.32 6.58
CA GLU A 178 -3.40 18.30 7.51
C GLU A 178 -2.22 18.79 8.33
N GLN A 179 -1.26 19.47 7.71
CA GLN A 179 -0.14 20.12 8.40
C GLN A 179 -0.64 21.17 9.40
N LEU A 180 -1.60 22.00 9.02
CA LEU A 180 -2.21 22.99 9.91
C LEU A 180 -2.92 22.31 11.09
N ARG A 181 -3.65 21.21 10.87
CA ARG A 181 -4.31 20.45 11.93
C ARG A 181 -3.31 19.90 12.94
N ARG A 182 -2.17 19.38 12.48
CA ARG A 182 -1.08 18.87 13.35
C ARG A 182 -0.40 19.98 14.17
N LEU A 183 -0.44 21.23 13.70
CA LEU A 183 0.18 22.38 14.37
C LEU A 183 -0.75 23.11 15.34
N GLN A 184 -2.06 22.85 15.31
CA GLN A 184 -2.98 23.46 16.26
C GLN A 184 -2.79 22.82 17.65
N PRO A 185 -2.53 23.61 18.70
CA PRO A 185 -2.47 23.08 20.05
C PRO A 185 -3.83 22.48 20.41
N VAL A 186 -3.82 21.27 20.96
CA VAL A 186 -5.01 20.68 21.58
C VAL A 186 -5.37 21.58 22.76
N VAL A 187 -6.41 22.40 22.59
CA VAL A 187 -7.01 23.12 23.72
C VAL A 187 -7.79 22.05 24.49
N GLU A 188 -7.17 21.44 25.49
CA GLU A 188 -7.89 20.65 26.48
C GLU A 188 -8.81 21.62 27.22
N GLU A 189 -10.11 21.54 26.94
CA GLU A 189 -11.13 22.21 27.75
C GLU A 189 -11.09 21.57 29.14
N GLU A 190 -10.36 22.20 30.07
CA GLU A 190 -10.47 21.92 31.50
C GLU A 190 -11.94 22.16 31.89
N GLN A 191 -12.68 21.06 32.09
CA GLN A 191 -14.00 21.11 32.71
C GLN A 191 -13.82 21.59 34.15
N GLU A 192 -14.09 22.88 34.36
CA GLU A 192 -14.33 23.47 35.68
C GLU A 192 -15.38 22.62 36.41
N VAL A 193 -14.94 21.90 37.44
CA VAL A 193 -15.82 21.22 38.39
C VAL A 193 -16.54 22.30 39.17
N GLN A 194 -17.73 22.67 38.69
CA GLN A 194 -18.61 23.58 39.40
C GLN A 194 -19.26 22.84 40.55
N GLU A 195 -18.71 23.11 41.73
CA GLU A 195 -19.31 23.03 43.06
C GLU A 195 -20.84 23.25 43.02
N VAL A 196 -21.61 22.20 43.31
CA VAL A 196 -23.00 22.35 43.74
C VAL A 196 -23.14 21.62 45.06
N ALA A 197 -23.22 22.44 46.11
CA ALA A 197 -23.66 22.09 47.44
C ALA A 197 -25.02 21.38 47.41
N GLU A 198 -25.13 20.30 48.19
CA GLU A 198 -26.29 19.96 49.02
C GLU A 198 -25.89 18.96 50.11
#